data_AF-A0A8J4RUF5-F1
#
_entry.id   AF-A0A8J4RUF5-F1
#
_cell.length_a   1.000
_cell.length_b   1.000
_cell.length_c   1.000
_cell.angle_alpha   90.00
_cell.angle_beta   90.00
_cell.angle_gamma   90.00
#
_symmetry.space_group_name_H-M   'P 1'
#
loop_
_entity.id
_entity.type
_entity.pdbx_description
1 polymer ?
#
loop_
_entity_poly.entity_id
_entity_poly.type
_entity_poly.pdbx_seq_one_letter_code
_entity_poly.pdbx_strand_id
1 'polypeptide(L)'
;MFRRATGLLARPIISSARARTRPFSTDLPATEAGDSNFIENWKKLIPNIDPPKTPLSFMQPRPPTPSSIPTKLTVNFVLPYASELASKEVDMIIIPATTGQMGVLPGHVATIAELKPGVMSVHEGNDTTKYFVSSGFAFIHANSFADVIAVEAVPLDHIDQSLVQKGLAEFTQKLSSASTDLEKAEAQIGVDVHSALNAALTG
;
A
#
# COMPACT_ATOMS: atom_id res chain seq x y z
N MET A 1 4.25 71.44 25.97
CA MET A 1 2.94 71.23 25.27
C MET A 1 3.27 70.80 23.84
N PHE A 2 3.20 69.51 23.49
CA PHE A 2 2.10 68.87 22.74
C PHE A 2 1.73 69.67 21.46
N ARG A 3 1.82 69.20 20.20
CA ARG A 3 1.52 67.88 19.60
C ARG A 3 2.21 67.67 18.23
N ARG A 4 2.39 66.40 17.90
CA ARG A 4 2.71 65.81 16.58
C ARG A 4 1.69 66.15 15.49
N ALA A 5 2.16 66.25 14.25
CA ALA A 5 1.36 65.96 13.05
C ALA A 5 2.23 65.18 12.05
N THR A 6 2.08 63.85 12.03
CA THR A 6 2.64 62.97 10.99
C THR A 6 1.47 62.54 10.13
N GLY A 7 1.48 62.90 8.84
CA GLY A 7 0.42 62.57 7.90
C GLY A 7 0.30 61.06 7.70
N LEU A 8 -0.85 60.50 8.09
CA LEU A 8 -1.24 59.13 7.82
C LEU A 8 -1.63 58.97 6.35
N LEU A 9 -0.83 58.20 5.59
CA LEU A 9 -1.25 57.65 4.30
C LEU A 9 -2.26 56.53 4.56
N ALA A 10 -3.55 56.84 4.42
CA ALA A 10 -4.60 55.85 4.38
C ALA A 10 -4.53 55.07 3.05
N ARG A 11 -4.08 53.81 3.09
CA ARG A 11 -4.31 52.85 2.01
C ARG A 11 -5.67 52.18 2.23
N PRO A 12 -6.54 52.10 1.21
CA PRO A 12 -7.80 51.37 1.35
C PRO A 12 -7.52 49.88 1.50
N ILE A 13 -8.09 49.27 2.54
CA ILE A 13 -8.13 47.82 2.74
C ILE A 13 -9.08 47.26 1.67
N ILE A 14 -8.51 46.69 0.61
CA ILE A 14 -9.26 45.88 -0.35
C ILE A 14 -9.60 44.57 0.36
N SER A 15 -10.82 44.51 0.87
CA SER A 15 -11.49 43.28 1.27
C SER A 15 -11.71 42.37 0.05
N SER A 16 -11.68 41.05 0.29
CA SER A 16 -11.98 39.95 -0.64
C SER A 16 -10.85 39.38 -1.52
N ALA A 17 -9.71 39.05 -0.93
CA ALA A 17 -8.96 37.90 -1.45
C ALA A 17 -9.66 36.62 -0.98
N ARG A 18 -10.64 36.13 -1.77
CA ARG A 18 -11.12 34.75 -1.67
C ARG A 18 -9.88 33.88 -1.85
N ALA A 19 -9.33 33.36 -0.76
CA ALA A 19 -8.21 32.46 -0.78
C ALA A 19 -8.60 31.28 -1.68
N ARG A 20 -8.14 31.29 -2.93
CA ARG A 20 -8.13 30.10 -3.77
C ARG A 20 -7.06 29.22 -3.12
N THR A 21 -7.46 28.40 -2.17
CA THR A 21 -6.69 27.23 -1.78
C THR A 21 -6.47 26.45 -3.06
N ARG A 22 -5.26 26.57 -3.62
CA ARG A 22 -4.86 25.66 -4.69
C ARG A 22 -4.85 24.28 -4.03
N PRO A 23 -5.59 23.30 -4.55
CA PRO A 23 -5.46 21.93 -4.08
C PRO A 23 -3.97 21.58 -4.11
N PHE A 24 -3.47 20.98 -3.02
CA PHE A 24 -2.12 20.45 -3.06
C PHE A 24 -2.06 19.42 -4.20
N SER A 25 -0.88 19.19 -4.78
CA SER A 25 -0.75 18.21 -5.89
C SER A 25 -1.21 16.79 -5.51
N THR A 26 -1.46 16.53 -4.23
CA THR A 26 -1.95 15.29 -3.63
C THR A 26 -3.47 15.26 -3.39
N ASP A 27 -4.19 16.36 -3.60
CA ASP A 27 -5.65 16.43 -3.49
C ASP A 27 -6.27 15.90 -4.78
N LEU A 28 -6.48 14.58 -4.83
CA LEU A 28 -7.30 13.95 -5.87
C LEU A 28 -8.78 13.99 -5.43
N PRO A 29 -9.71 14.49 -6.26
CA PRO A 29 -11.12 14.39 -5.96
C PRO A 29 -11.53 12.92 -5.89
N ALA A 30 -12.52 12.61 -5.06
CA ALA A 30 -13.10 11.27 -5.02
C ALA A 30 -13.58 10.90 -6.43
N THR A 31 -13.11 9.77 -6.97
CA THR A 31 -13.55 9.26 -8.27
C THR A 31 -15.04 8.91 -8.20
N GLU A 32 -15.85 9.51 -9.06
CA GLU A 32 -17.29 9.21 -9.11
C GLU A 32 -17.53 7.76 -9.53
N ALA A 33 -18.41 7.07 -8.80
CA ALA A 33 -18.72 5.67 -9.04
C ALA A 33 -19.69 5.53 -10.23
N GLY A 34 -19.13 5.37 -11.43
CA GLY A 34 -19.86 4.96 -12.63
C GLY A 34 -19.56 5.81 -13.87
N ASP A 35 -19.22 5.14 -14.98
CA ASP A 35 -19.02 5.80 -16.27
C ASP A 35 -20.36 6.21 -16.87
N SER A 36 -20.79 7.44 -16.59
CA SER A 36 -22.04 8.03 -17.12
C SER A 36 -22.13 7.91 -18.65
N ASN A 37 -21.01 8.16 -19.34
CA ASN A 37 -20.89 8.00 -20.78
C ASN A 37 -21.15 6.55 -21.25
N PHE A 38 -20.66 5.54 -20.51
CA PHE A 38 -20.93 4.14 -20.84
C PHE A 38 -22.42 3.81 -20.69
N ILE A 39 -23.03 4.25 -19.59
CA ILE A 39 -24.44 3.98 -19.27
C ILE A 39 -25.37 4.62 -20.33
N GLU A 40 -25.07 5.86 -20.76
CA GLU A 40 -25.83 6.56 -21.79
C GLU A 40 -25.76 5.85 -23.15
N ASN A 41 -24.56 5.41 -23.56
CA ASN A 41 -24.36 4.68 -24.80
C ASN A 41 -25.01 3.29 -24.76
N TRP A 42 -24.95 2.58 -23.62
CA TRP A 42 -25.60 1.27 -23.46
C TRP A 42 -27.12 1.37 -23.61
N LYS A 43 -27.75 2.32 -22.93
CA LYS A 43 -29.20 2.55 -23.00
C LYS A 43 -29.66 2.91 -24.42
N LYS A 44 -28.80 3.58 -25.21
CA LYS A 44 -29.07 3.89 -26.62
C LYS A 44 -29.06 2.64 -27.52
N LEU A 45 -28.16 1.69 -27.26
CA LEU A 45 -28.02 0.48 -28.09
C LEU A 45 -28.95 -0.65 -27.66
N ILE A 46 -29.16 -0.83 -26.35
CA ILE A 46 -29.91 -1.93 -25.77
C ILE A 46 -30.82 -1.40 -24.64
N PRO A 47 -32.01 -0.85 -24.97
CA PRO A 47 -32.88 -0.20 -23.98
C PRO A 47 -33.53 -1.16 -22.97
N ASN A 48 -33.65 -2.44 -23.33
CA ASN A 48 -34.41 -3.42 -22.55
C ASN A 48 -33.55 -4.21 -21.55
N ILE A 49 -32.24 -3.93 -21.45
CA ILE A 49 -31.31 -4.63 -20.56
C ILE A 49 -30.58 -3.61 -19.69
N ASP A 50 -30.61 -3.82 -18.38
CA ASP A 50 -29.85 -2.99 -17.45
C ASP A 50 -28.34 -3.05 -17.75
N PRO A 51 -27.64 -1.91 -17.65
CA PRO A 51 -26.21 -1.88 -17.94
C PRO A 51 -25.44 -2.78 -16.98
N PRO A 52 -24.38 -3.45 -17.46
CA PRO A 52 -23.52 -4.24 -16.59
C PRO A 52 -22.86 -3.34 -15.54
N LYS A 53 -22.72 -3.85 -14.32
CA LYS A 53 -22.00 -3.15 -13.25
C LYS A 53 -20.50 -3.22 -13.51
N THR A 54 -19.81 -2.10 -13.29
CA THR A 54 -18.34 -2.06 -13.38
C THR A 54 -17.72 -2.46 -12.04
N PRO A 55 -16.48 -2.97 -12.00
CA PRO A 55 -15.79 -3.26 -10.73
C PRO A 55 -15.77 -2.08 -9.77
N LEU A 56 -15.64 -0.85 -10.30
CA LEU A 56 -15.69 0.39 -9.54
C LEU A 56 -17.01 0.58 -8.78
N SER A 57 -18.12 0.01 -9.25
CA SER A 57 -19.42 0.07 -8.57
C SER A 57 -19.43 -0.71 -7.24
N PHE A 58 -18.50 -1.65 -7.06
CA PHE A 58 -18.37 -2.46 -5.84
C PHE A 58 -17.24 -1.98 -4.93
N MET A 59 -16.42 -1.03 -5.38
CA MET A 59 -15.34 -0.46 -4.59
C MET A 59 -15.83 0.81 -3.89
N GLN A 60 -15.53 0.93 -2.59
CA GLN A 60 -15.76 2.19 -1.90
C GLN A 60 -14.78 3.24 -2.46
N PRO A 61 -15.25 4.45 -2.83
CA PRO A 61 -14.36 5.52 -3.26
C PRO A 61 -13.34 5.81 -2.16
N ARG A 62 -12.09 5.97 -2.57
CA ARG A 62 -11.01 6.30 -1.63
C ARG A 62 -11.30 7.66 -0.97
N PRO A 63 -11.15 7.78 0.37
CA PRO A 63 -11.33 9.05 1.04
C PRO A 63 -10.26 10.06 0.59
N PRO A 64 -10.61 11.36 0.54
CA PRO A 64 -9.67 12.41 0.14
C PRO A 64 -8.48 12.48 1.10
N THR A 65 -7.36 12.99 0.60
CA THR A 65 -6.16 13.23 1.40
C THR A 65 -6.46 14.26 2.49
N PRO A 66 -6.27 13.94 3.79
CA PRO A 66 -6.46 14.92 4.85
C PRO A 66 -5.37 15.99 4.77
N SER A 67 -5.71 17.23 5.16
CA SER A 67 -4.76 18.35 5.22
C SER A 67 -3.76 18.25 6.39
N SER A 68 -3.98 17.31 7.31
CA SER A 68 -3.16 17.04 8.49
C SER A 68 -2.80 15.55 8.53
N ILE A 69 -1.62 15.23 9.08
CA ILE A 69 -1.14 13.86 9.21
C ILE A 69 -2.00 13.15 10.27
N PRO A 70 -2.67 12.04 9.93
CA PRO A 70 -3.46 11.28 10.89
C PRO A 70 -2.56 10.56 11.92
N THR A 71 -3.14 10.17 13.05
CA THR A 71 -2.41 9.47 14.13
C THR A 71 -2.18 7.99 13.86
N LYS A 72 -3.00 7.38 12.99
CA LYS A 72 -2.96 5.94 12.64
C LYS A 72 -2.89 5.77 11.13
N LEU A 73 -2.37 4.62 10.71
CA LEU A 73 -2.27 4.18 9.32
C LEU A 73 -3.38 3.15 9.05
N THR A 74 -4.15 3.33 7.99
CA THR A 74 -5.15 2.33 7.59
C THR A 74 -4.51 1.34 6.62
N VAL A 75 -4.51 0.06 6.97
CA VAL A 75 -3.88 -1.02 6.20
C VAL A 75 -4.92 -1.97 5.63
N ASN A 76 -4.79 -2.24 4.34
CA ASN A 76 -5.46 -3.33 3.65
C ASN A 76 -4.39 -4.36 3.26
N PHE A 77 -4.50 -5.59 3.77
CA PHE A 77 -3.60 -6.68 3.42
C PHE A 77 -4.40 -7.80 2.75
N VAL A 78 -4.12 -8.01 1.46
CA VAL A 78 -4.95 -8.83 0.58
C VAL A 78 -4.11 -9.89 -0.12
N LEU A 79 -4.67 -11.09 -0.17
CA LEU A 79 -4.25 -12.24 -0.94
C LEU A 79 -5.31 -12.57 -2.01
N PRO A 80 -4.97 -13.34 -3.05
CA PRO A 80 -5.94 -13.72 -4.07
C PRO A 80 -7.17 -14.47 -3.52
N TYR A 81 -7.00 -15.19 -2.41
CA TYR A 81 -8.04 -16.04 -1.80
C TYR A 81 -8.56 -15.53 -0.45
N ALA A 82 -7.88 -14.57 0.18
CA ALA A 82 -8.22 -14.09 1.52
C ALA A 82 -7.84 -12.61 1.70
N SER A 83 -8.53 -11.91 2.59
CA SER A 83 -8.17 -10.56 3.02
C SER A 83 -7.80 -10.63 4.49
N GLU A 84 -6.51 -10.70 4.80
CA GLU A 84 -6.01 -10.85 6.17
C GLU A 84 -6.29 -9.60 7.00
N LEU A 85 -6.12 -8.41 6.40
CA LEU A 85 -6.46 -7.14 7.04
C LEU A 85 -7.35 -6.35 6.09
N ALA A 86 -8.55 -5.98 6.55
CA ALA A 86 -9.48 -5.13 5.80
C ALA A 86 -9.69 -3.83 6.56
N SER A 87 -9.12 -2.74 6.06
CA SER A 87 -9.22 -1.38 6.61
C SER A 87 -8.88 -1.31 8.10
N LYS A 88 -7.84 -2.04 8.52
CA LYS A 88 -7.41 -2.07 9.92
C LYS A 88 -6.53 -0.87 10.22
N GLU A 89 -6.81 -0.17 11.32
CA GLU A 89 -5.96 0.94 11.79
C GLU A 89 -4.79 0.39 12.61
N VAL A 90 -3.57 0.78 12.25
CA VAL A 90 -2.32 0.33 12.89
C VAL A 90 -1.39 1.52 13.10
N ASP A 91 -0.37 1.36 13.95
CA ASP A 91 0.60 2.42 14.21
C ASP A 91 1.68 2.49 13.14
N MET A 92 2.16 1.33 12.70
CA MET A 92 3.23 1.22 11.72
C MET A 92 3.22 -0.17 11.10
N ILE A 93 3.68 -0.26 9.86
CA ILE A 93 4.02 -1.54 9.22
C ILE A 93 5.48 -1.54 8.78
N ILE A 94 6.14 -2.69 8.86
CA ILE A 94 7.46 -2.90 8.28
C ILE A 94 7.29 -3.88 7.13
N ILE A 95 7.65 -3.46 5.93
CA ILE A 95 7.51 -4.23 4.70
C ILE A 95 8.88 -4.62 4.13
N PRO A 96 9.02 -5.87 3.61
CA PRO A 96 10.24 -6.32 2.95
C PRO A 96 10.25 -5.84 1.50
N ALA A 97 10.72 -4.62 1.25
CA ALA A 97 10.89 -4.11 -0.11
C ALA A 97 12.13 -4.72 -0.79
N THR A 98 12.14 -4.72 -2.13
CA THR A 98 13.33 -5.16 -2.91
C THR A 98 14.58 -4.34 -2.56
N THR A 99 14.42 -3.07 -2.21
CA THR A 99 15.52 -2.17 -1.81
C THR A 99 15.97 -2.33 -0.35
N GLY A 100 15.25 -3.10 0.47
CA GLY A 100 15.54 -3.29 1.89
C GLY A 100 14.28 -3.35 2.75
N GLN A 101 14.44 -3.28 4.07
CA GLN A 101 13.32 -3.20 5.00
C GLN A 101 12.82 -1.76 5.10
N MET A 102 11.53 -1.53 4.88
CA MET A 102 10.91 -0.20 4.91
C MET A 102 9.85 -0.12 5.99
N GLY A 103 9.96 0.87 6.88
CA GLY A 103 8.93 1.19 7.87
C GLY A 103 7.99 2.26 7.35
N VAL A 104 6.69 1.99 7.35
CA VAL A 104 5.64 2.92 6.90
C VAL A 104 4.83 3.37 8.11
N LEU A 105 4.86 4.68 8.34
CA LEU A 105 4.12 5.37 9.40
C LEU A 105 2.98 6.21 8.80
N PRO A 106 2.05 6.71 9.63
CA PRO A 106 1.03 7.67 9.18
C PRO A 106 1.68 8.90 8.54
N GLY A 107 1.16 9.34 7.40
CA GLY A 107 1.73 10.47 6.63
C GLY A 107 2.99 10.15 5.82
N HIS A 108 3.32 8.88 5.61
CA HIS A 108 4.42 8.48 4.73
C HIS A 108 4.21 8.97 3.28
N VAL A 109 5.31 9.23 2.57
CA VAL A 109 5.27 9.63 1.16
C VAL A 109 4.64 8.54 0.30
N ALA A 110 3.77 8.94 -0.62
CA ALA A 110 3.12 8.02 -1.54
C ALA A 110 4.17 7.26 -2.37
N THR A 111 4.15 5.93 -2.29
CA THR A 111 5.20 5.06 -2.83
C THR A 111 4.58 3.75 -3.29
N ILE A 112 5.07 3.23 -4.41
CA ILE A 112 4.78 1.87 -4.85
C ILE A 112 6.08 1.08 -4.68
N ALA A 113 6.03 0.03 -3.85
CA ALA A 113 7.18 -0.81 -3.58
C ALA A 113 6.89 -2.25 -3.99
N GLU A 114 7.83 -2.87 -4.69
CA GLU A 114 7.83 -4.32 -4.90
C GLU A 114 8.33 -5.01 -3.63
N LEU A 115 7.66 -6.11 -3.26
CA LEU A 115 7.96 -6.90 -2.09
C LEU A 115 8.79 -8.13 -2.47
N LYS A 116 9.91 -8.31 -1.77
CA LYS A 116 10.73 -9.52 -1.84
C LYS A 116 10.26 -10.55 -0.81
N PRO A 117 10.62 -11.84 -0.97
CA PRO A 117 10.37 -12.84 0.06
C PRO A 117 10.96 -12.40 1.40
N GLY A 118 10.14 -12.38 2.45
CA GLY A 118 10.59 -11.91 3.76
C GLY A 118 9.46 -11.69 4.76
N VAL A 119 9.84 -11.22 5.94
CA VAL A 119 8.90 -10.94 7.03
C VAL A 119 8.34 -9.54 6.90
N MET A 120 7.02 -9.45 6.94
CA MET A 120 6.27 -8.22 7.18
C MET A 120 5.81 -8.20 8.64
N SER A 121 5.96 -7.07 9.32
CA SER A 121 5.42 -6.88 10.67
C SER A 121 4.40 -5.75 10.71
N VAL A 122 3.32 -5.99 11.45
CA VAL A 122 2.25 -5.04 11.69
C VAL A 122 2.26 -4.70 13.18
N HIS A 123 2.42 -3.42 13.50
CA HIS A 123 2.52 -2.92 14.87
C HIS A 123 1.23 -2.21 15.29
N GLU A 124 0.66 -2.66 16.39
CA GLU A 124 -0.54 -2.12 17.03
C GLU A 124 -0.24 -1.90 18.53
N GLY A 125 0.20 -0.70 18.88
CA GLY A 125 0.65 -0.38 20.24
C GLY A 125 1.80 -1.29 20.68
N ASN A 126 1.53 -2.17 21.64
CA ASN A 126 2.50 -3.15 22.13
C ASN A 126 2.46 -4.48 21.38
N ASP A 127 1.42 -4.73 20.59
CA ASP A 127 1.24 -5.99 19.88
C ASP A 127 1.90 -5.92 18.50
N THR A 128 2.66 -6.95 18.15
CA THR A 128 3.34 -7.06 16.85
C THR A 128 2.97 -8.38 16.21
N THR A 129 2.24 -8.31 15.10
CA THR A 129 1.89 -9.51 14.31
C THR A 129 2.85 -9.63 13.13
N LYS A 130 3.48 -10.79 12.97
CA LYS A 130 4.46 -11.06 11.91
C LYS A 130 3.91 -12.06 10.90
N TYR A 131 4.03 -11.72 9.62
CA TYR A 131 3.66 -12.55 8.49
C TYR A 131 4.88 -12.76 7.61
N PHE A 132 5.14 -13.99 7.18
CA PHE A 132 6.04 -14.23 6.07
C PHE A 132 5.28 -14.00 4.77
N VAL A 133 5.82 -13.17 3.88
CA VAL A 133 5.25 -12.82 2.58
C VAL A 133 6.15 -13.40 1.49
N SER A 134 5.55 -14.09 0.51
CA SER A 134 6.29 -14.67 -0.62
C SER A 134 6.77 -13.60 -1.60
N SER A 135 5.84 -12.79 -2.10
CA SER A 135 6.10 -11.69 -3.04
C SER A 135 4.84 -10.84 -3.18
N GLY A 136 4.97 -9.65 -3.77
CA GLY A 136 3.83 -8.77 -3.96
C GLY A 136 4.18 -7.32 -4.22
N PHE A 137 3.21 -6.45 -3.99
CA PHE A 137 3.35 -5.00 -4.07
C PHE A 137 2.74 -4.34 -2.84
N ALA A 138 3.39 -3.29 -2.35
CA ALA A 138 2.84 -2.39 -1.35
C ALA A 138 2.59 -1.03 -2.00
N PHE A 139 1.33 -0.59 -1.95
CA PHE A 139 0.90 0.73 -2.39
C PHE A 139 0.66 1.59 -1.16
N ILE A 140 1.52 2.59 -0.98
CA ILE A 140 1.41 3.57 0.09
C ILE A 140 0.83 4.83 -0.53
N HIS A 141 -0.28 5.29 0.02
CA HIS A 141 -1.03 6.42 -0.49
C HIS A 141 -0.80 7.67 0.35
N ALA A 142 -0.96 8.85 -0.26
CA ALA A 142 -0.77 10.13 0.42
C ALA A 142 -1.78 10.35 1.57
N ASN A 143 -2.92 9.67 1.54
CA ASN A 143 -3.97 9.77 2.55
C ASN A 143 -3.77 8.84 3.76
N SER A 144 -2.56 8.31 3.96
CA SER A 144 -2.23 7.35 5.03
C SER A 144 -3.01 6.03 4.95
N PHE A 145 -3.30 5.59 3.72
CA PHE A 145 -3.72 4.23 3.43
C PHE A 145 -2.53 3.45 2.87
N ALA A 146 -2.36 2.21 3.32
CA ALA A 146 -1.39 1.28 2.75
C ALA A 146 -2.12 0.00 2.29
N ASP A 147 -2.09 -0.25 0.99
CA ASP A 147 -2.60 -1.48 0.40
C ASP A 147 -1.42 -2.42 0.13
N VAL A 148 -1.30 -3.47 0.92
CA VAL A 148 -0.34 -4.55 0.73
C VAL A 148 -1.03 -5.68 0.00
N ILE A 149 -0.50 -6.04 -1.17
CA ILE A 149 -1.04 -7.10 -2.01
C ILE A 149 0.05 -8.14 -2.17
N ALA A 150 -0.17 -9.33 -1.62
CA ALA A 150 0.78 -10.44 -1.70
C ALA A 150 0.16 -11.63 -2.43
N VAL A 151 1.00 -12.46 -3.04
CA VAL A 151 0.54 -13.73 -3.64
C VAL A 151 0.21 -14.75 -2.55
N GLU A 152 1.11 -14.88 -1.58
CA GLU A 152 0.99 -15.80 -0.46
C GLU A 152 1.58 -15.15 0.79
N ALA A 153 0.91 -15.36 1.92
CA ALA A 153 1.36 -14.90 3.22
C ALA A 153 0.91 -15.85 4.33
N VAL A 154 1.82 -16.13 5.25
CA VAL A 154 1.59 -17.11 6.32
C VAL A 154 2.10 -16.54 7.64
N PRO A 155 1.34 -16.63 8.75
CA PRO A 155 1.87 -16.27 10.06
C PRO A 155 3.06 -17.15 10.42
N LEU A 156 4.07 -16.58 11.09
CA LEU A 156 5.32 -17.32 11.38
C LEU A 156 5.10 -18.61 12.18
N ASP A 157 4.08 -18.63 13.03
CA ASP A 157 3.77 -19.78 13.90
C ASP A 157 3.30 -21.02 13.12
N HIS A 158 2.89 -20.86 11.87
CA HIS A 158 2.43 -21.95 11.00
C HIS A 158 3.56 -22.55 10.15
N ILE A 159 4.80 -22.08 10.30
CA ILE A 159 5.93 -22.49 9.47
C ILE A 159 6.82 -23.49 10.24
N ASP A 160 6.99 -24.69 9.68
CA ASP A 160 7.88 -25.71 10.24
C ASP A 160 9.33 -25.51 9.77
N GLN A 161 10.22 -25.24 10.73
CA GLN A 161 11.65 -25.05 10.49
C GLN A 161 12.32 -26.25 9.82
N SER A 162 11.91 -27.47 10.15
CA SER A 162 12.50 -28.70 9.61
C SER A 162 12.25 -28.82 8.10
N LEU A 163 11.05 -28.45 7.66
CA LEU A 163 10.67 -28.44 6.23
C LEU A 163 11.39 -27.34 5.48
N VAL A 164 11.57 -26.16 6.10
CA VAL A 164 12.33 -25.06 5.50
C VAL A 164 13.79 -25.46 5.25
N GLN A 165 14.46 -26.09 6.23
CA GLN A 165 15.84 -26.55 6.07
C GLN A 165 15.97 -27.64 5.00
N LYS A 166 15.02 -28.57 4.96
CA LYS A 166 14.98 -29.60 3.91
C LYS A 166 14.81 -28.98 2.52
N GLY A 167 13.89 -28.01 2.38
CA GLY A 167 13.67 -27.27 1.13
C GLY A 167 14.92 -26.52 0.69
N LEU A 168 15.59 -25.81 1.61
CA LEU A 168 16.84 -25.10 1.32
C LEU A 168 17.91 -26.03 0.76
N ALA A 169 18.11 -27.21 1.37
CA ALA A 169 19.07 -28.19 0.87
C ALA A 169 18.69 -28.71 -0.53
N GLU A 170 17.41 -29.01 -0.76
CA GLU A 170 16.91 -29.47 -2.06
C GLU A 170 17.13 -28.44 -3.17
N PHE A 171 16.75 -27.18 -2.95
CA PHE A 171 16.90 -26.13 -3.96
C PHE A 171 18.35 -25.73 -4.17
N THR A 172 19.20 -25.81 -3.14
CA THR A 172 20.66 -25.61 -3.29
C THR A 172 21.28 -26.71 -4.15
N GLN A 173 20.85 -27.97 -3.95
CA GLN A 173 21.27 -29.08 -4.80
C GLN A 173 20.80 -28.89 -6.24
N LYS A 174 19.51 -28.53 -6.45
CA LYS A 174 18.96 -28.25 -7.79
C LYS A 174 19.74 -27.16 -8.50
N LEU A 175 20.11 -26.09 -7.80
CA LEU A 175 20.90 -25.00 -8.35
C LEU A 175 22.27 -25.49 -8.85
N SER A 176 22.92 -26.37 -8.07
CA SER A 176 24.22 -26.94 -8.46
C SER A 176 24.14 -27.91 -9.65
N SER A 177 23.01 -28.60 -9.82
CA SER A 177 22.79 -29.55 -10.92
C SER A 177 22.15 -28.94 -12.16
N ALA A 178 21.63 -27.71 -12.07
CA ALA A 178 20.88 -27.07 -13.14
C ALA A 178 21.77 -26.79 -14.36
N SER A 179 21.30 -27.22 -15.52
CA SER A 179 22.05 -27.15 -16.77
C SER A 179 21.59 -25.99 -17.65
N THR A 180 20.28 -25.70 -17.61
CA THR A 180 19.66 -24.61 -18.37
C THR A 180 19.51 -23.34 -17.54
N ASP A 181 19.45 -22.19 -18.20
CA ASP A 181 19.28 -20.90 -17.51
C ASP A 181 17.91 -20.78 -16.81
N LEU A 182 16.88 -21.45 -17.36
CA LEU A 182 15.56 -21.54 -16.74
C LEU A 182 15.62 -22.32 -15.42
N GLU A 183 16.21 -23.52 -15.43
CA GLU A 183 16.36 -24.35 -14.22
C GLU A 183 17.17 -23.63 -13.14
N LYS A 184 18.21 -22.89 -13.54
CA LYS A 184 19.01 -22.08 -12.61
C LYS A 184 18.18 -20.96 -11.99
N ALA A 185 17.36 -20.27 -12.78
CA ALA A 185 16.49 -19.21 -12.27
C ALA A 185 15.45 -19.76 -11.29
N GLU A 186 14.79 -20.87 -11.61
CA GLU A 186 13.82 -21.51 -10.71
C GLU A 186 14.48 -21.99 -9.41
N ALA A 187 15.66 -22.61 -9.50
CA ALA A 187 16.38 -23.05 -8.33
C ALA A 187 16.85 -21.88 -7.46
N GLN A 188 17.29 -20.78 -8.07
CA GLN A 188 17.68 -19.56 -7.36
C GLN A 188 16.50 -18.95 -6.60
N ILE A 189 15.32 -18.85 -7.23
CA ILE A 189 14.09 -18.37 -6.56
C ILE A 189 13.77 -19.23 -5.34
N GLY A 190 13.87 -20.57 -5.46
CA GLY A 190 13.66 -21.47 -4.35
C GLY A 190 14.66 -21.28 -3.20
N VAL A 191 15.95 -21.10 -3.54
CA VAL A 191 16.99 -20.78 -2.54
C VAL A 191 16.71 -19.45 -1.86
N ASP A 192 16.33 -18.41 -2.60
CA ASP A 192 16.07 -17.08 -2.06
C ASP A 192 14.89 -17.10 -1.06
N VAL A 193 13.80 -17.78 -1.42
CA VAL A 193 12.62 -17.91 -0.55
C VAL A 193 12.95 -18.72 0.71
N HIS A 194 13.59 -19.89 0.57
CA HIS A 194 13.92 -20.73 1.74
C HIS A 194 15.02 -20.13 2.62
N SER A 195 15.96 -19.39 2.05
CA SER A 195 16.94 -18.61 2.79
C SER A 195 16.26 -17.51 3.62
N ALA A 196 15.32 -16.78 3.01
CA ALA A 196 14.53 -15.76 3.71
C ALA A 196 13.65 -16.37 4.81
N LEU A 197 13.02 -17.53 4.57
CA LEU A 197 12.26 -18.27 5.58
C LEU A 197 13.13 -18.71 6.76
N ASN A 198 14.31 -19.28 6.48
CA ASN A 198 15.22 -19.71 7.54
C ASN A 198 15.68 -18.51 8.38
N ALA A 199 16.05 -17.40 7.73
CA ALA A 199 16.40 -16.16 8.41
C ALA A 199 15.24 -15.60 9.27
N ALA A 200 14.00 -15.73 8.80
CA ALA A 200 12.80 -15.32 9.53
C ALA A 200 12.52 -16.15 10.79
N LEU A 201 12.89 -17.44 10.79
CA LEU A 201 12.65 -18.36 11.91
C LEU A 201 13.79 -18.35 12.94
N THR A 202 15.02 -18.14 12.50
CA THR A 202 16.19 -18.09 13.39
C THR A 202 16.47 -16.71 13.98
N GLY A 203 15.78 -15.67 13.48
CA GLY A 203 16.04 -14.25 13.76
C GLY A 203 14.95 -13.53 14.53
#